data_AF-A0A2A7BVN0-F1
#
_entry.id   AF-A0A2A7BVN0-F1
#
_cell.length_a   1.000
_cell.length_b   1.000
_cell.length_c   1.000
_cell.angle_alpha   90.00
_cell.angle_beta   90.00
_cell.angle_gamma   90.00
#
_symmetry.space_group_name_H-M   'P 1'
#
loop_
_entity.id
_entity.type
_entity.pdbx_description
1 polymer ?
#
loop_
_entity_poly.entity_id
_entity_poly.type
_entity_poly.pdbx_seq_one_letter_code
_entity_poly.pdbx_strand_id
1 'polypeptide(L)'
;MVCTTRRTVPFTEQEVKYIRFNYLGDFDNIIDKNQLNLNNIEFALDSDKNNSLTALMDLEAMVVNGALKINIIYSKNRFKDETIQRFFESYVNTLKVILDKCIEKDFKEFTPSDFDAVEISQEDLDALFN
;
A
#
# COMPACT_ATOMS: atom_id res chain seq x y z
N MET A 1 8.12 -8.90 -5.40
CA MET A 1 8.15 -8.60 -3.97
C MET A 1 9.61 -8.56 -3.55
N VAL A 2 10.06 -7.46 -2.96
CA VAL A 2 11.35 -7.41 -2.26
C VAL A 2 11.01 -7.41 -0.78
N CYS A 3 11.52 -8.38 -0.03
CA CYS A 3 11.36 -8.40 1.42
C CYS A 3 12.68 -8.00 2.05
N THR A 4 12.66 -6.92 2.82
CA THR A 4 13.84 -6.41 3.51
C THR A 4 13.61 -6.42 5.00
N THR A 5 14.61 -6.85 5.78
CA THR A 5 14.39 -7.23 7.18
C THR A 5 15.20 -6.36 8.11
N ARG A 6 14.60 -5.86 9.21
CA ARG A 6 15.26 -4.97 10.16
C ARG A 6 14.96 -5.32 11.62
N ARG A 7 15.85 -4.87 12.52
CA ARG A 7 15.60 -4.90 13.97
C ARG A 7 14.56 -3.82 14.32
N THR A 8 13.69 -4.12 15.28
CA THR A 8 12.80 -3.15 15.90
C THR A 8 13.39 -2.63 17.20
N VAL A 9 13.04 -1.39 17.54
CA VAL A 9 13.24 -0.85 18.90
C VAL A 9 12.42 -1.67 19.91
N PRO A 10 12.83 -1.74 21.19
CA PRO A 10 12.00 -2.28 22.25
C PRO A 10 10.71 -1.47 22.33
N PHE A 11 9.58 -2.13 22.13
CA PHE A 11 8.26 -1.49 22.20
C PHE A 11 7.75 -1.51 23.65
N THR A 12 7.39 -0.35 24.19
CA THR A 12 6.48 -0.24 25.34
C THR A 12 5.03 -0.36 24.82
N GLU A 13 4.16 -1.09 25.53
CA GLU A 13 2.82 -1.49 25.05
C GLU A 13 1.88 -0.36 24.58
N GLN A 14 2.16 0.90 24.91
CA GLN A 14 1.24 2.02 24.66
C GLN A 14 1.40 2.75 23.31
N GLU A 15 2.38 2.43 22.45
CA GLU A 15 2.62 3.21 21.20
C GLU A 15 3.02 2.38 19.96
N VAL A 16 2.60 1.12 19.87
CA VAL A 16 2.97 0.27 18.73
C VAL A 16 2.07 0.56 17.51
N LYS A 17 2.63 1.21 16.48
CA LYS A 17 2.04 1.19 15.14
C LYS A 17 2.17 -0.22 14.57
N TYR A 18 1.06 -0.95 14.46
CA TYR A 18 1.09 -2.33 13.95
C TYR A 18 1.51 -2.37 12.47
N ILE A 19 0.87 -1.54 11.65
CA ILE A 19 1.13 -1.45 10.21
C ILE A 19 1.16 0.02 9.82
N ARG A 20 2.17 0.43 9.05
CA ARG A 20 2.21 1.72 8.35
C ARG A 20 2.16 1.44 6.86
N PHE A 21 1.27 2.14 6.17
CA PHE A 21 1.10 2.04 4.72
C PHE A 21 1.41 3.39 4.08
N ASN A 22 2.12 3.37 2.97
CA ASN A 22 2.40 4.56 2.18
C ASN A 22 2.26 4.26 0.68
N TYR A 23 1.35 4.97 0.01
CA TYR A 23 1.24 4.95 -1.44
C TYR A 23 1.93 6.20 -2.01
N LEU A 24 3.05 5.98 -2.69
CA LEU A 24 3.90 7.04 -3.24
C LEU A 24 3.32 7.69 -4.51
N GLY A 25 2.28 7.08 -5.08
CA GLY A 25 1.62 7.55 -6.30
C GLY A 25 2.04 6.79 -7.56
N ASP A 26 1.59 7.33 -8.69
CA ASP A 26 1.85 6.80 -10.03
C ASP A 26 2.95 7.61 -10.70
N PHE A 27 4.14 6.99 -10.79
CA PHE A 27 5.32 7.64 -11.34
C PHE A 27 5.28 7.72 -12.86
N ASP A 28 4.47 6.91 -13.54
CA ASP A 28 4.32 6.99 -14.99
C ASP A 28 3.65 8.31 -15.42
N ASN A 29 2.80 8.87 -14.55
CA ASN A 29 2.10 10.13 -14.78
C ASN A 29 2.86 11.35 -14.23
N ILE A 30 3.87 11.15 -13.40
CA ILE A 30 4.66 12.22 -12.78
C ILE A 30 5.96 12.48 -13.55
N ILE A 31 6.57 11.44 -14.13
CA ILE A 31 7.89 11.54 -14.75
C ILE A 31 7.81 11.46 -16.27
N ASP A 32 8.43 12.43 -16.95
CA ASP A 32 8.66 12.39 -18.39
C ASP A 32 9.67 11.28 -18.73
N LYS A 33 9.16 10.20 -19.32
CA LYS A 33 9.94 9.02 -19.72
C LYS A 33 11.00 9.32 -20.78
N ASN A 34 10.92 10.47 -21.47
CA ASN A 34 11.95 10.90 -22.41
C ASN A 34 13.17 11.52 -21.70
N GLN A 35 12.99 11.98 -20.46
CA GLN A 35 14.05 12.62 -19.67
C GLN A 35 14.67 11.65 -18.67
N LEU A 36 13.89 10.71 -18.13
CA LEU A 36 14.34 9.76 -17.11
C LEU A 36 13.80 8.36 -17.39
N ASN A 37 14.72 7.38 -17.39
CA ASN A 37 14.37 5.98 -17.59
C ASN A 37 13.98 5.32 -16.27
N LEU A 38 12.76 4.79 -16.19
CA LEU A 38 12.18 4.18 -14.99
C LEU A 38 12.33 2.64 -14.92
N ASN A 39 12.98 2.02 -15.91
CA ASN A 39 13.02 0.55 -16.04
C ASN A 39 13.64 -0.15 -14.83
N ASN A 40 14.55 0.53 -14.13
CA ASN A 40 15.28 -0.02 -12.99
C ASN A 40 14.90 0.64 -11.65
N ILE A 41 13.72 1.27 -11.56
CA ILE A 41 13.24 1.77 -10.26
C ILE A 41 12.86 0.59 -9.38
N GLU A 42 13.61 0.44 -8.30
CA GLU A 42 13.39 -0.52 -7.23
C GLU A 42 13.30 0.21 -5.89
N PHE A 43 12.66 -0.43 -4.93
CA PHE A 43 12.75 0.01 -3.54
C PHE A 43 14.17 -0.23 -3.05
N ALA A 44 14.85 0.82 -2.61
CA ALA A 44 16.18 0.74 -2.02
C ALA A 44 16.10 0.79 -0.49
N LEU A 45 17.18 0.40 0.17
CA LEU A 45 17.39 0.77 1.57
C LEU A 45 17.55 2.30 1.63
N ASP A 46 16.50 2.98 2.04
CA ASP A 46 16.45 4.43 2.20
C ASP A 46 17.03 4.93 3.53
N SER A 47 17.54 4.02 4.36
CA SER A 47 17.96 4.30 5.72
C SER A 47 18.96 3.28 6.25
N ASP A 48 19.73 3.68 7.27
CA ASP A 48 20.80 2.86 7.85
C ASP A 48 20.30 1.51 8.37
N LYS A 49 21.13 0.46 8.29
CA LYS A 49 20.82 -0.89 8.79
C LYS A 49 20.53 -0.95 10.29
N ASN A 50 21.02 0.02 11.06
CA ASN A 50 20.78 0.17 12.49
C ASN A 50 19.55 1.03 12.78
N ASN A 51 18.96 1.66 11.77
CA ASN A 51 17.71 2.38 11.94
C ASN A 51 16.60 1.38 12.25
N SER A 52 16.00 1.54 13.43
CA SER A 52 15.01 0.60 13.94
C SER A 52 13.63 0.93 13.39
N LEU A 53 12.87 -0.10 13.04
CA LEU A 53 11.49 0.07 12.58
C LEU A 53 10.62 0.61 13.72
N THR A 54 9.89 1.69 13.46
CA THR A 54 8.92 2.30 14.41
C THR A 54 7.51 1.73 14.28
N ALA A 55 7.30 0.86 13.30
CA ALA A 55 6.11 0.02 13.15
C ALA A 55 6.52 -1.46 13.17
N LEU A 56 5.56 -2.39 13.29
CA LEU A 56 5.89 -3.83 13.12
C LEU A 56 6.03 -4.22 11.64
N MET A 57 5.34 -3.51 10.76
CA MET A 57 5.35 -3.69 9.31
C MET A 57 5.15 -2.34 8.60
N ASP A 58 5.99 -2.05 7.62
CA ASP A 58 5.86 -0.96 6.68
C ASP A 58 5.53 -1.54 5.30
N LEU A 59 4.48 -1.04 4.67
CA LEU A 59 4.11 -1.32 3.30
C LEU A 59 4.27 -0.05 2.48
N GLU A 60 5.08 -0.12 1.44
CA GLU A 60 5.28 0.95 0.48
C GLU A 60 4.78 0.49 -0.88
N ALA A 61 3.99 1.34 -1.55
CA ALA A 61 3.39 1.03 -2.83
C ALA A 61 3.62 2.17 -3.82
N MET A 62 3.87 1.83 -5.09
CA MET A 62 3.97 2.79 -6.19
C MET A 62 3.58 2.13 -7.51
N VAL A 63 3.12 2.92 -8.48
CA VAL A 63 2.95 2.45 -9.88
C VAL A 63 4.12 2.93 -10.71
N VAL A 64 4.78 1.99 -11.41
CA VAL A 64 5.87 2.26 -12.34
C VAL A 64 5.76 1.30 -13.52
N ASN A 65 5.84 1.81 -14.74
CA ASN A 65 5.69 1.06 -15.99
C ASN A 65 4.40 0.24 -16.06
N GLY A 66 3.28 0.82 -15.62
CA GLY A 66 1.95 0.22 -15.62
C GLY A 66 1.77 -0.89 -14.59
N ALA A 67 2.74 -1.09 -13.69
CA ALA A 67 2.71 -2.16 -12.70
C ALA A 67 2.73 -1.57 -11.28
N LEU A 68 1.79 -2.03 -10.45
CA LEU A 68 1.81 -1.79 -9.01
C LEU A 68 2.97 -2.59 -8.40
N LYS A 69 3.95 -1.87 -7.84
CA LYS A 69 5.04 -2.44 -7.06
C LYS A 69 4.77 -2.21 -5.58
N ILE A 70 4.94 -3.27 -4.78
CA ILE A 70 4.78 -3.24 -3.32
C ILE A 70 6.05 -3.77 -2.67
N ASN A 71 6.55 -3.05 -1.68
CA ASN A 71 7.64 -3.43 -0.79
C ASN A 71 7.11 -3.56 0.63
N ILE A 72 7.56 -4.61 1.33
CA ILE A 72 7.21 -4.85 2.72
C ILE A 72 8.49 -4.97 3.53
N ILE A 73 8.61 -4.08 4.51
CA ILE A 73 9.66 -4.10 5.53
C ILE A 73 9.01 -4.49 6.86
N TYR A 74 9.59 -5.43 7.59
CA TYR A 74 8.97 -5.94 8.82
C TYR A 74 9.98 -6.33 9.89
N SER A 75 9.48 -6.41 11.11
CA SER A 75 10.24 -6.86 12.28
C SER A 75 10.46 -8.37 12.27
N LYS A 76 11.71 -8.80 12.12
CA LYS A 76 12.09 -10.22 12.29
C LYS A 76 11.95 -10.74 13.72
N ASN A 77 11.90 -9.85 14.69
CA ASN A 77 11.66 -10.22 16.09
C ASN A 77 10.19 -10.59 16.34
N ARG A 78 9.28 -10.22 15.44
CA ARG A 78 7.83 -10.46 15.57
C ARG A 78 7.28 -11.41 14.52
N PHE A 79 7.77 -11.34 13.29
CA PHE A 79 7.26 -12.15 12.19
C PHE A 79 8.34 -13.03 11.57
N LYS A 80 7.92 -14.22 11.17
CA LYS A 80 8.70 -15.09 10.29
C LYS A 80 8.44 -14.73 8.84
N ASP A 81 9.42 -14.97 7.98
CA ASP A 81 9.36 -14.66 6.55
C ASP A 81 8.15 -15.37 5.89
N GLU A 82 7.82 -16.60 6.28
CA GLU A 82 6.66 -17.34 5.73
C GLU A 82 5.31 -16.72 6.14
N THR A 83 5.25 -16.06 7.29
CA THR A 83 4.03 -15.35 7.71
C THR A 83 3.78 -14.14 6.84
N ILE A 84 4.84 -13.38 6.52
CA ILE A 84 4.75 -12.20 5.65
C ILE A 84 4.45 -12.61 4.21
N GLN A 85 5.07 -13.69 3.73
CA GLN A 85 4.78 -14.27 2.42
C GLN A 85 3.27 -14.59 2.27
N ARG A 86 2.69 -15.35 3.23
CA ARG A 86 1.25 -15.67 3.21
C ARG A 86 0.36 -14.43 3.31
N PHE A 87 0.75 -13.46 4.14
CA PHE A 87 0.05 -12.17 4.23
C PHE A 87 0.04 -11.46 2.88
N PHE A 88 1.18 -11.39 2.20
CA PHE A 88 1.28 -10.72 0.90
C PHE A 88 0.48 -11.44 -0.19
N GLU A 89 0.51 -12.77 -0.22
CA GLU A 89 -0.31 -13.56 -1.13
C GLU A 89 -1.80 -13.31 -0.90
N SER A 90 -2.23 -13.29 0.36
CA SER A 90 -3.60 -12.93 0.74
C SER A 90 -3.95 -11.51 0.28
N TYR A 91 -3.07 -10.54 0.52
CA TYR A 91 -3.27 -9.14 0.12
C TYR A 91 -3.46 -9.00 -1.39
N VAL A 92 -2.59 -9.62 -2.19
CA VAL A 92 -2.69 -9.60 -3.67
C VAL A 92 -3.96 -10.29 -4.15
N ASN A 93 -4.34 -11.41 -3.55
CA ASN A 93 -5.58 -12.10 -3.92
C ASN A 93 -6.81 -11.25 -3.60
N THR A 94 -6.84 -10.59 -2.43
CA THR A 94 -7.92 -9.67 -2.09
C THR A 94 -8.00 -8.49 -3.06
N LEU A 95 -6.87 -7.91 -3.46
CA LEU A 95 -6.86 -6.84 -4.47
C LEU A 95 -7.44 -7.30 -5.81
N LYS A 96 -7.10 -8.52 -6.26
CA LYS A 96 -7.67 -9.08 -7.50
C LYS A 96 -9.19 -9.26 -7.40
N VAL A 97 -9.67 -9.81 -6.28
CA VAL A 97 -11.12 -9.96 -6.05
C VAL A 97 -11.84 -8.60 -6.05
N ILE A 98 -11.22 -7.56 -5.48
CA ILE A 98 -11.77 -6.19 -5.54
C ILE A 98 -11.78 -5.70 -6.98
N LEU A 99 -10.68 -5.87 -7.72
CA LEU A 99 -10.58 -5.45 -9.12
C LEU A 99 -11.63 -6.13 -10.00
N ASP A 100 -11.82 -7.44 -9.88
CA ASP A 100 -12.81 -8.20 -10.64
C ASP A 100 -14.22 -7.63 -10.41
N LYS A 101 -14.57 -7.37 -9.14
CA LYS A 101 -15.84 -6.72 -8.78
C LYS A 101 -15.97 -5.30 -9.35
N CYS A 102 -14.90 -4.52 -9.36
CA CYS A 102 -14.94 -3.17 -9.91
C CYS A 102 -15.10 -3.16 -11.44
N ILE A 103 -14.54 -4.16 -12.13
CA ILE A 103 -14.68 -4.28 -13.60
C ILE A 103 -16.06 -4.82 -13.98
N GLU A 104 -16.65 -5.70 -13.18
CA GLU A 104 -18.00 -6.24 -13.40
C GLU A 104 -19.13 -5.23 -13.14
N LYS A 105 -18.85 -4.13 -12.41
CA LYS A 105 -19.84 -3.08 -12.18
C LYS A 105 -19.97 -2.19 -13.42
N ASP A 106 -21.14 -2.25 -14.04
CA ASP A 106 -21.50 -1.46 -15.23
C ASP A 106 -21.88 -0.01 -14.90
N PHE A 107 -21.92 0.36 -13.62
CA PHE A 107 -22.26 1.70 -13.14
C PHE A 107 -21.21 2.25 -12.19
N LYS A 108 -21.04 3.58 -12.25
CA LYS A 108 -20.11 4.32 -11.40
C LYS A 108 -20.68 4.42 -9.99
N GLU A 109 -19.97 3.89 -9.00
CA GLU A 109 -20.28 4.12 -7.60
C GLU A 109 -19.66 5.44 -7.14
N PHE A 110 -20.44 6.22 -6.41
CA PHE A 110 -19.95 7.43 -5.76
C PHE A 110 -19.55 7.14 -4.32
N THR A 111 -18.46 7.76 -3.92
CA THR A 111 -18.01 7.82 -2.53
C THR A 111 -18.21 9.24 -2.01
N PRO A 112 -18.34 9.45 -0.68
CA PRO A 112 -18.42 10.79 -0.11
C PRO A 112 -17.29 11.73 -0.55
N SER A 113 -16.08 11.19 -0.76
CA SER A 113 -14.92 11.95 -1.26
C SER A 113 -15.06 12.47 -2.69
N ASP A 114 -16.05 12.03 -3.47
CA ASP A 114 -16.35 12.63 -4.77
C ASP A 114 -17.12 13.96 -4.65
N PHE A 115 -17.60 14.32 -3.43
CA PHE A 115 -18.45 15.47 -3.17
C PHE A 115 -17.93 16.38 -2.05
N ASP A 116 -16.72 16.92 -2.20
CA ASP A 116 -16.07 17.80 -1.20
C ASP A 116 -16.91 19.02 -0.76
N ALA A 117 -17.90 19.44 -1.56
CA ALA A 117 -18.75 20.58 -1.27
C ALA A 117 -19.91 20.28 -0.30
N VAL A 118 -20.16 19.02 0.04
CA VAL A 118 -21.31 18.59 0.84
C VAL A 118 -20.91 17.46 1.79
N GLU A 119 -21.27 17.57 3.08
CA GLU A 119 -21.20 16.43 3.99
C GLU A 119 -22.34 15.45 3.65
N ILE A 120 -22.01 14.36 2.98
CA ILE A 120 -22.94 13.29 2.61
C ILE A 120 -22.39 11.94 3.06
N SER A 121 -23.22 11.09 3.67
CA SER A 121 -22.79 9.75 4.06
C SER A 121 -22.85 8.78 2.89
N GLN A 122 -22.16 7.63 2.99
CA GLN A 122 -22.32 6.56 2.00
C GLN A 122 -23.76 6.04 1.97
N GLU A 123 -24.44 6.00 3.11
CA GLU A 123 -25.84 5.56 3.21
C GLU A 123 -26.79 6.48 2.44
N ASP A 124 -26.56 7.80 2.49
CA ASP A 124 -27.32 8.78 1.72
C ASP A 124 -27.04 8.68 0.22
N LEU A 125 -25.78 8.46 -0.18
CA LEU A 125 -25.42 8.23 -1.58
C LEU A 125 -26.07 6.95 -2.12
N ASP A 126 -26.03 5.87 -1.34
CA ASP A 126 -26.64 4.59 -1.70
C ASP A 126 -28.15 4.75 -1.88
N ALA A 127 -28.83 5.55 -1.05
CA ALA A 127 -30.26 5.84 -1.19
C ALA A 127 -30.62 6.70 -2.41
N LEU A 128 -29.66 7.48 -2.95
CA LEU A 128 -29.87 8.32 -4.12
C LEU A 128 -29.60 7.59 -5.44
N PHE A 129 -28.68 6.61 -5.43
CA PHE A 129 -28.16 5.98 -6.64
C PHE A 129 -28.43 4.46 -6.75
N ASN A 130 -28.97 3.80 -5.71
CA ASN A 130 -29.49 2.43 -5.77
C ASN A 130 -31.03 2.38 -5.72
#